data_AF-A0A0F8XHI0-F1
#
_entry.id   AF-A0A0F8XHI0-F1
#
_cell.length_a   1.000
_cell.length_b   1.000
_cell.length_c   1.000
_cell.angle_alpha   90.00
_cell.angle_beta   90.00
_cell.angle_gamma   90.00
#
_symmetry.space_group_name_H-M   'P 1'
#
loop_
_entity.id
_entity.type
_entity.pdbx_description
1 polymer ?
#
loop_
_entity_poly.entity_id
_entity_poly.type
_entity_poly.pdbx_seq_one_letter_code
_entity_poly.pdbx_strand_id
1 'polypeptide(L)'
;MKKLFVAFILLVFLSSSALSEDGKTVFKPETGSPSEGLTIEDVVNGAVGPFDSYCDGYGNPGASGLGYISVLTLEIGTVISDMDEVLEEIVAFDRAEAGGAYIGQINMITASSFNGINGAVWGYHIAKADAIANNTLQPLFMKKRSDGTEIPVYPVQPLLDAGKRLFGTVGQRRFPLLPGAHVRSAVKSESVKGPTFIWSAIALAIAEDRNTAANLFIEDAGHSTLQSEEDRTIFLDRLYRNIAE
;
A
#
# COMPACT_ATOMS: atom_id res chain seq x y z
N MET A 1 31.59 -1.32 3.37
CA MET A 1 30.64 -1.60 2.27
C MET A 1 29.23 -1.28 2.77
N LYS A 2 28.29 -0.84 1.93
CA LYS A 2 26.90 -0.56 2.36
C LYS A 2 26.00 -1.72 1.97
N LYS A 3 25.15 -2.19 2.88
CA LYS A 3 24.01 -3.05 2.53
C LYS A 3 22.87 -2.17 2.05
N LEU A 4 22.25 -2.60 0.95
CA LEU A 4 21.02 -2.01 0.47
C LEU A 4 19.89 -2.99 0.78
N PHE A 5 18.78 -2.44 1.25
CA PHE A 5 17.58 -3.15 1.62
C PHE A 5 16.41 -2.45 0.96
N VAL A 6 15.48 -3.22 0.41
CA VAL A 6 14.26 -2.66 -0.15
C VAL A 6 13.08 -3.34 0.50
N ALA A 7 12.20 -2.56 1.11
CA ALA A 7 10.96 -3.04 1.71
C ALA A 7 9.77 -2.44 0.98
N PHE A 8 8.80 -3.32 0.71
CA PHE A 8 7.44 -2.93 0.38
C PHE A 8 6.59 -3.12 1.59
N ILE A 9 5.74 -2.15 1.85
CA ILE A 9 4.80 -2.29 2.94
C ILE A 9 3.48 -1.78 2.40
N LEU A 10 2.73 -2.69 1.76
CA LEU A 10 1.32 -2.45 1.55
C LEU A 10 0.64 -2.54 2.89
N LEU A 11 -0.28 -1.66 3.13
CA LEU A 11 -0.64 -1.32 4.47
C LEU A 11 -2.15 -1.24 4.63
N VAL A 12 -2.71 -2.18 5.39
CA VAL A 12 -4.16 -2.28 5.60
C VAL A 12 -4.53 -1.63 6.94
N PHE A 13 -5.18 -0.48 6.89
CA PHE A 13 -5.52 0.33 8.06
C PHE A 13 -6.93 0.89 8.08
N LEU A 14 -7.26 1.41 9.26
CA LEU A 14 -8.41 2.23 9.57
C LEU A 14 -7.98 3.71 9.52
N SER A 15 -8.75 4.58 8.86
CA SER A 15 -8.57 6.04 8.83
C SER A 15 -9.16 6.71 10.08
N SER A 16 -8.67 7.89 10.48
CA SER A 16 -9.29 8.66 11.58
C SER A 16 -10.56 9.39 11.09
N SER A 17 -11.60 9.46 11.93
CA SER A 17 -12.85 10.18 11.63
C SER A 17 -12.82 11.63 12.12
N ALA A 18 -13.36 12.55 11.31
CA ALA A 18 -13.99 13.76 11.81
C ALA A 18 -15.47 13.44 12.11
N LEU A 19 -15.87 13.49 13.38
CA LEU A 19 -17.24 13.23 13.81
C LEU A 19 -18.13 14.42 13.42
N SER A 20 -19.30 14.15 12.81
CA SER A 20 -20.44 15.07 12.86
C SER A 20 -21.23 14.82 14.13
N GLU A 21 -21.57 15.91 14.84
CA GLU A 21 -22.56 15.93 15.90
C GLU A 21 -23.88 15.34 15.36
N ASP A 22 -24.48 14.42 16.13
CA ASP A 22 -25.92 14.08 16.16
C ASP A 22 -26.08 12.57 16.42
N GLY A 23 -25.70 12.18 17.64
CA GLY A 23 -25.93 10.83 18.13
C GLY A 23 -27.41 10.48 18.15
N LYS A 24 -27.83 9.53 17.31
CA LYS A 24 -28.93 8.57 17.52
C LYS A 24 -29.11 7.68 16.28
N THR A 25 -29.06 6.37 16.46
CA THR A 25 -30.14 5.48 15.97
C THR A 25 -30.14 4.12 16.67
N VAL A 26 -31.36 3.66 16.91
CA VAL A 26 -31.79 2.44 17.61
C VAL A 26 -31.84 1.28 16.61
N PHE A 27 -31.21 0.14 16.92
CA PHE A 27 -31.29 -1.07 16.09
C PHE A 27 -32.64 -1.80 16.26
N LYS A 28 -33.33 -2.06 15.14
CA LYS A 28 -34.31 -3.14 14.98
C LYS A 28 -33.77 -4.11 13.94
N PRO A 29 -33.86 -5.45 14.13
CA PRO A 29 -33.45 -6.40 13.12
C PRO A 29 -34.63 -6.61 12.15
N GLU A 30 -34.48 -6.18 10.91
CA GLU A 30 -35.33 -6.65 9.82
C GLU A 30 -34.60 -7.74 9.02
N THR A 31 -35.33 -8.81 8.73
CA THR A 31 -34.94 -9.94 7.90
C THR A 31 -34.79 -9.49 6.44
N GLY A 32 -33.56 -9.41 5.94
CA GLY A 32 -33.23 -8.95 4.59
C GLY A 32 -32.70 -10.06 3.66
N SER A 33 -32.96 -9.89 2.36
CA SER A 33 -32.45 -10.59 1.18
C SER A 33 -30.91 -10.78 1.16
N PRO A 34 -30.32 -11.58 0.23
CA PRO A 34 -28.86 -11.70 0.14
C PRO A 34 -28.27 -10.30 0.08
N SER A 35 -27.49 -9.93 1.09
CA SER A 35 -27.02 -8.56 1.24
C SER A 35 -26.24 -8.17 0.00
N GLU A 36 -26.69 -7.14 -0.71
CA GLU A 36 -25.82 -6.39 -1.62
C GLU A 36 -24.54 -6.06 -0.83
N GLY A 37 -23.37 -6.31 -1.43
CA GLY A 37 -22.09 -6.09 -0.77
C GLY A 37 -21.95 -4.65 -0.26
N LEU A 38 -21.06 -4.42 0.72
CA LEU A 38 -20.81 -3.08 1.25
C LEU A 38 -20.45 -2.11 0.11
N THR A 39 -21.08 -0.94 0.11
CA THR A 39 -20.68 0.14 -0.80
C THR A 39 -19.29 0.66 -0.41
N ILE A 40 -18.61 1.40 -1.29
CA ILE A 40 -17.35 2.07 -0.92
C ILE A 40 -17.56 3.03 0.25
N GLU A 41 -18.73 3.68 0.32
CA GLU A 41 -19.08 4.57 1.44
C GLU A 41 -19.18 3.79 2.76
N ASP A 42 -19.85 2.62 2.76
CA ASP A 42 -19.93 1.76 3.94
C ASP A 42 -18.54 1.25 4.36
N VAL A 43 -17.70 0.88 3.39
CA VAL A 43 -16.31 0.47 3.66
C VAL A 43 -15.53 1.58 4.33
N VAL A 44 -15.60 2.81 3.83
CA VAL A 44 -14.89 3.96 4.39
C VAL A 44 -15.40 4.28 5.79
N ASN A 45 -16.72 4.36 5.97
CA ASN A 45 -17.32 4.69 7.27
C ASN A 45 -17.09 3.57 8.31
N GLY A 46 -16.95 2.33 7.86
CA GLY A 46 -16.59 1.17 8.68
C GLY A 46 -15.09 0.99 8.90
N ALA A 47 -14.23 1.78 8.24
CA ALA A 47 -12.78 1.71 8.38
C ALA A 47 -12.26 2.85 9.28
N VAL A 48 -12.88 3.06 10.44
CA VAL A 48 -12.50 4.10 11.39
C VAL A 48 -11.96 3.50 12.68
N GLY A 49 -10.73 3.89 13.06
CA GLY A 49 -10.09 3.47 14.30
C GLY A 49 -10.42 4.40 15.48
N PRO A 50 -10.17 3.98 16.73
CA PRO A 50 -10.52 4.75 17.93
C PRO A 50 -9.53 5.89 18.25
N PHE A 51 -8.60 6.21 17.34
CA PHE A 51 -7.50 7.15 17.57
C PHE A 51 -7.62 8.35 16.64
N ASP A 52 -7.60 9.56 17.21
CA ASP A 52 -7.74 10.80 16.43
C ASP A 52 -6.52 11.09 15.53
N SER A 53 -5.32 10.75 16.03
CA SER A 53 -4.04 11.13 15.41
C SER A 53 -3.28 9.96 14.80
N TYR A 54 -3.85 8.74 14.83
CA TYR A 54 -3.17 7.55 14.34
C TYR A 54 -4.11 6.71 13.49
N CYS A 55 -3.55 6.16 12.40
CA CYS A 55 -4.12 5.01 11.74
C CYS A 55 -3.82 3.73 12.55
N ASP A 56 -4.67 2.72 12.43
CA ASP A 56 -4.50 1.44 13.12
C ASP A 56 -4.77 0.27 12.18
N GLY A 57 -4.16 -0.89 12.45
CA GLY A 57 -4.25 -2.07 11.60
C GLY A 57 -5.64 -2.70 11.58
N TYR A 58 -6.07 -3.18 10.41
CA TYR A 58 -7.36 -3.87 10.30
C TYR A 58 -7.44 -5.11 11.18
N GLY A 59 -8.55 -5.21 11.92
CA GLY A 59 -8.83 -6.29 12.87
C GLY A 59 -8.37 -6.01 14.31
N ASN A 60 -7.70 -4.86 14.56
CA ASN A 60 -7.45 -4.40 15.92
C ASN A 60 -8.76 -3.95 16.59
N PRO A 61 -8.90 -4.10 17.91
CA PRO A 61 -10.14 -3.80 18.62
C PRO A 61 -10.44 -2.29 18.62
N GLY A 62 -11.73 -1.94 18.56
CA GLY A 62 -12.20 -0.56 18.66
C GLY A 62 -12.55 0.10 17.31
N ALA A 63 -12.43 -0.62 16.19
CA ALA A 63 -12.89 -0.15 14.89
C ALA A 63 -14.42 -0.01 14.80
N SER A 64 -14.91 0.95 14.01
CA SER A 64 -16.35 1.21 13.82
C SER A 64 -17.09 0.15 12.99
N GLY A 65 -16.39 -0.63 12.15
CA GLY A 65 -17.00 -1.57 11.23
C GLY A 65 -16.05 -2.62 10.66
N LEU A 66 -16.44 -3.18 9.51
CA LEU A 66 -15.74 -4.30 8.85
C LEU A 66 -14.86 -3.86 7.66
N GLY A 67 -14.82 -2.55 7.41
CA GLY A 67 -14.07 -1.98 6.29
C GLY A 67 -12.57 -1.88 6.58
N TYR A 68 -11.77 -1.80 5.53
CA TYR A 68 -10.36 -1.45 5.63
C TYR A 68 -9.87 -0.64 4.45
N ILE A 69 -8.83 0.16 4.69
CA ILE A 69 -8.17 1.00 3.69
C ILE A 69 -6.77 0.45 3.43
N SER A 70 -6.48 0.09 2.19
CA SER A 70 -5.13 -0.25 1.75
C SER A 70 -4.38 1.01 1.28
N VAL A 71 -3.11 1.12 1.68
CA VAL A 71 -2.20 2.22 1.31
C VAL A 71 -0.93 1.63 0.72
N LEU A 72 -0.47 2.16 -0.41
CA LEU A 72 0.75 1.69 -1.07
C LEU A 72 1.96 2.45 -0.53
N THR A 73 3.05 1.73 -0.23
CA THR A 73 4.36 2.29 0.07
C THR A 73 5.45 1.50 -0.67
N LEU A 74 6.55 2.18 -1.00
CA LEU A 74 7.66 1.63 -1.78
C LEU A 74 8.94 2.36 -1.39
N GLU A 75 9.84 1.72 -0.64
CA GLU A 75 11.01 2.42 -0.10
C GLU A 75 12.28 1.56 -0.02
N ILE A 76 13.43 2.23 -0.11
CA ILE A 76 14.76 1.62 -0.02
C ILE A 76 15.44 2.14 1.25
N GLY A 77 15.81 1.22 2.13
CA GLY A 77 16.66 1.47 3.29
C GLY A 77 18.10 1.06 3.03
N THR A 78 19.05 1.76 3.62
CA THR A 78 20.47 1.39 3.50
C THR A 78 21.15 1.45 4.85
N VAL A 79 22.13 0.58 5.07
CA VAL A 79 22.95 0.56 6.29
C VAL A 79 24.41 0.34 5.95
N ILE A 80 25.30 0.88 6.79
CA ILE A 80 26.72 0.55 6.70
C ILE A 80 26.88 -0.89 7.20
N SER A 81 27.63 -1.71 6.47
CA SER A 81 27.85 -3.10 6.87
C SER A 81 29.01 -3.17 7.86
N ASP A 82 28.72 -2.83 9.11
CA ASP A 82 29.64 -2.84 10.26
C ASP A 82 29.07 -3.58 11.49
N MET A 83 27.95 -4.29 11.30
CA MET A 83 27.26 -5.06 12.34
C MET A 83 27.12 -6.53 11.89
N ASP A 84 26.48 -7.35 12.73
CA ASP A 84 26.05 -8.68 12.32
C ASP A 84 25.02 -8.60 11.17
N GLU A 85 25.04 -9.60 10.29
CA GLU A 85 24.20 -9.70 9.09
C GLU A 85 22.72 -9.44 9.36
N VAL A 86 22.18 -10.03 10.44
CA VAL A 86 20.77 -9.94 10.79
C VAL A 86 20.43 -8.54 11.30
N LEU A 87 21.31 -7.94 12.10
CA LEU A 87 21.12 -6.57 12.60
C LEU A 87 21.15 -5.55 11.46
N GLU A 88 22.02 -5.77 10.47
CA GLU A 88 22.06 -4.92 9.29
C GLU A 88 20.76 -5.02 8.48
N GLU A 89 20.20 -6.21 8.31
CA GLU A 89 18.92 -6.41 7.63
C GLU A 89 17.77 -5.74 8.38
N ILE A 90 17.68 -5.91 9.70
CA ILE A 90 16.67 -5.26 10.54
C ILE A 90 16.78 -3.74 10.41
N VAL A 91 17.97 -3.16 10.60
CA VAL A 91 18.15 -1.71 10.56
C VAL A 91 17.85 -1.16 9.17
N ALA A 92 18.17 -1.90 8.12
CA ALA A 92 17.90 -1.47 6.76
C ALA A 92 16.40 -1.60 6.40
N PHE A 93 15.70 -2.62 6.91
CA PHE A 93 14.24 -2.73 6.85
C PHE A 93 13.56 -1.56 7.58
N ASP A 94 13.91 -1.30 8.84
CA ASP A 94 13.38 -0.19 9.65
C ASP A 94 13.58 1.18 8.97
N ARG A 95 14.72 1.36 8.29
CA ARG A 95 14.99 2.58 7.51
C ARG A 95 14.10 2.70 6.29
N ALA A 96 13.78 1.60 5.62
CA ALA A 96 12.80 1.60 4.54
C ALA A 96 11.40 1.95 5.08
N GLU A 97 10.99 1.39 6.22
CA GLU A 97 9.71 1.74 6.88
C GLU A 97 9.60 3.24 7.23
N ALA A 98 10.73 3.92 7.44
CA ALA A 98 10.76 5.33 7.80
C ALA A 98 11.06 6.29 6.64
N GLY A 99 11.53 5.77 5.48
CA GLY A 99 12.12 6.57 4.40
C GLY A 99 11.14 7.45 3.63
N GLY A 100 9.92 6.98 3.46
CA GLY A 100 8.88 7.61 2.64
C GLY A 100 7.68 8.07 3.44
N ALA A 101 6.56 7.40 3.18
CA ALA A 101 5.43 7.41 4.09
C ALA A 101 5.87 6.76 5.41
N TYR A 102 5.76 7.47 6.53
CA TYR A 102 6.27 6.99 7.81
C TYR A 102 5.38 5.90 8.41
N ILE A 103 5.89 4.68 8.41
CA ILE A 103 5.14 3.47 8.80
C ILE A 103 5.91 2.60 9.80
N GLY A 104 7.04 3.09 10.30
CA GLY A 104 7.87 2.35 11.25
C GLY A 104 7.22 2.21 12.64
N GLN A 105 7.87 1.42 13.49
CA GLN A 105 7.43 1.08 14.85
C GLN A 105 6.14 0.25 14.89
N ILE A 106 5.90 -0.62 13.90
CA ILE A 106 4.72 -1.48 13.86
C ILE A 106 5.09 -2.96 14.03
N ASN A 107 4.10 -3.76 14.43
CA ASN A 107 4.17 -5.21 14.35
C ASN A 107 3.56 -5.65 13.01
N MET A 108 4.40 -5.75 11.98
CA MET A 108 3.94 -6.15 10.64
C MET A 108 3.57 -7.64 10.59
N ILE A 109 2.40 -7.92 10.02
CA ILE A 109 1.87 -9.26 9.79
C ILE A 109 1.70 -9.46 8.29
N THR A 110 2.49 -10.35 7.72
CA THR A 110 2.39 -10.67 6.29
C THR A 110 1.05 -11.33 5.96
N ALA A 111 0.39 -10.81 4.92
CA ALA A 111 -0.87 -11.30 4.38
C ALA A 111 -0.79 -11.38 2.84
N SER A 112 -1.80 -12.00 2.23
CA SER A 112 -1.92 -12.06 0.76
C SER A 112 -2.23 -10.69 0.15
N SER A 113 -1.83 -10.51 -1.10
CA SER A 113 -1.83 -9.23 -1.82
C SER A 113 -3.20 -8.81 -2.41
N PHE A 114 -4.32 -9.02 -1.70
CA PHE A 114 -5.66 -8.65 -2.18
C PHE A 114 -6.30 -7.49 -1.40
N ASN A 115 -7.06 -6.65 -2.09
CA ASN A 115 -8.01 -5.69 -1.51
C ASN A 115 -9.42 -6.06 -1.99
N GLY A 116 -10.13 -6.79 -1.13
CA GLY A 116 -11.42 -7.41 -1.42
C GLY A 116 -12.60 -6.45 -1.31
N ILE A 117 -13.81 -7.03 -1.23
CA ILE A 117 -15.07 -6.28 -1.25
C ILE A 117 -15.19 -5.29 -0.08
N ASN A 118 -14.65 -5.65 1.09
CA ASN A 118 -14.58 -4.79 2.28
C ASN A 118 -13.38 -3.83 2.28
N GLY A 119 -12.61 -3.78 1.20
CA GLY A 119 -11.40 -2.99 1.07
C GLY A 119 -11.61 -1.78 0.16
N ALA A 120 -11.09 -0.62 0.57
CA ALA A 120 -10.89 0.54 -0.29
C ALA A 120 -9.39 0.86 -0.38
N VAL A 121 -9.01 1.72 -1.32
CA VAL A 121 -7.60 2.08 -1.57
C VAL A 121 -7.45 3.58 -1.41
N TRP A 122 -6.55 4.00 -0.53
CA TRP A 122 -6.22 5.41 -0.33
C TRP A 122 -5.53 5.99 -1.57
N GLY A 123 -5.93 7.17 -1.99
CA GLY A 123 -5.46 7.79 -3.24
C GLY A 123 -6.23 7.35 -4.49
N TYR A 124 -7.05 6.29 -4.42
CA TYR A 124 -7.87 5.84 -5.55
C TYR A 124 -9.37 5.92 -5.25
N HIS A 125 -9.85 5.18 -4.23
CA HIS A 125 -11.26 5.17 -3.84
C HIS A 125 -11.60 6.34 -2.91
N ILE A 126 -10.70 6.66 -1.97
CA ILE A 126 -10.82 7.75 -1.00
C ILE A 126 -9.59 8.64 -1.05
N ALA A 127 -9.76 9.94 -0.75
CA ALA A 127 -8.70 10.94 -0.83
C ALA A 127 -7.97 10.85 -2.18
N LYS A 128 -8.76 10.78 -3.25
CA LYS A 128 -8.29 10.45 -4.60
C LYS A 128 -7.19 11.42 -5.03
N ALA A 129 -6.08 10.88 -5.53
CA ALA A 129 -4.99 11.70 -6.00
C ALA A 129 -5.45 12.60 -7.16
N ASP A 130 -5.02 13.87 -7.16
CA ASP A 130 -5.53 14.89 -8.07
C ASP A 130 -5.43 14.48 -9.55
N ALA A 131 -4.34 13.81 -9.94
CA ALA A 131 -4.16 13.35 -11.32
C ALA A 131 -5.17 12.26 -11.74
N ILE A 132 -5.65 11.47 -10.78
CA ILE A 132 -6.68 10.44 -10.99
C ILE A 132 -8.07 11.09 -10.93
N ALA A 133 -8.31 12.02 -10.01
CA ALA A 133 -9.57 12.74 -9.90
C ALA A 133 -9.87 13.61 -11.13
N ASN A 134 -8.84 14.26 -11.67
CA ASN A 134 -8.97 15.17 -12.81
C ASN A 134 -8.75 14.48 -14.16
N ASN A 135 -8.57 13.15 -14.18
CA ASN A 135 -8.29 12.36 -15.39
C ASN A 135 -7.10 12.90 -16.22
N THR A 136 -6.04 13.38 -15.56
CA THR A 136 -4.85 13.92 -16.23
C THR A 136 -3.71 12.92 -16.33
N LEU A 137 -3.81 11.78 -15.63
CA LEU A 137 -2.81 10.73 -15.66
C LEU A 137 -2.68 10.11 -17.06
N GLN A 138 -1.48 10.12 -17.61
CA GLN A 138 -1.20 9.51 -18.91
C GLN A 138 -0.78 8.04 -18.72
N PRO A 139 -1.29 7.12 -19.56
CA PRO A 139 -0.83 5.74 -19.52
C PRO A 139 0.63 5.65 -19.96
N LEU A 140 1.39 4.79 -19.28
CA LEU A 140 2.75 4.42 -19.69
C LEU A 140 2.72 3.60 -20.98
N PHE A 141 1.75 2.68 -21.09
CA PHE A 141 1.49 1.86 -22.27
C PHE A 141 0.10 1.22 -22.17
N MET A 142 -0.34 0.62 -23.27
CA MET A 142 -1.53 -0.23 -23.33
C MET A 142 -1.12 -1.70 -23.26
N LYS A 143 -1.88 -2.51 -22.53
CA LYS A 143 -1.68 -3.94 -22.39
C LYS A 143 -2.90 -4.69 -22.89
N LYS A 144 -2.68 -5.62 -23.83
CA LYS A 144 -3.74 -6.53 -24.30
C LYS A 144 -3.81 -7.75 -23.38
N ARG A 145 -4.98 -7.96 -22.77
CA ARG A 145 -5.31 -9.13 -21.94
C ARG A 145 -5.51 -10.38 -22.79
N SER A 146 -5.54 -11.54 -22.14
CA SER A 146 -5.82 -12.84 -22.78
C SER A 146 -7.20 -12.91 -23.45
N ASP A 147 -8.18 -12.17 -22.94
CA ASP A 147 -9.53 -12.03 -23.53
C ASP A 147 -9.58 -11.07 -24.73
N GLY A 148 -8.46 -10.44 -25.07
CA GLY A 148 -8.34 -9.49 -26.17
C GLY A 148 -8.62 -8.03 -25.80
N THR A 149 -9.07 -7.74 -24.58
CA THR A 149 -9.35 -6.38 -24.11
C THR A 149 -8.04 -5.62 -23.89
N GLU A 150 -7.97 -4.38 -24.36
CA GLU A 150 -6.84 -3.49 -24.07
C GLU A 150 -7.11 -2.68 -22.81
N ILE A 151 -6.16 -2.72 -21.87
CA ILE A 151 -6.20 -1.98 -20.62
C ILE A 151 -5.03 -0.99 -20.55
N PRO A 152 -5.25 0.25 -20.06
CA PRO A 152 -4.17 1.21 -19.83
C PRO A 152 -3.38 0.85 -18.58
N VAL A 153 -2.05 0.93 -18.66
CA VAL A 153 -1.15 0.81 -17.50
C VAL A 153 -0.65 2.20 -17.12
N TYR A 154 -0.83 2.60 -15.86
CA TYR A 154 -0.52 3.94 -15.36
C TYR A 154 0.66 3.94 -14.37
N PRO A 155 1.35 5.07 -14.19
CA PRO A 155 2.34 5.20 -13.11
C PRO A 155 1.67 5.18 -11.74
N VAL A 156 2.21 4.39 -10.80
CA VAL A 156 1.68 4.23 -9.43
C VAL A 156 2.01 5.41 -8.51
N GLN A 157 2.91 6.31 -8.92
CA GLN A 157 3.41 7.43 -8.12
C GLN A 157 2.31 8.25 -7.40
N PRO A 158 1.17 8.60 -8.03
CA PRO A 158 0.13 9.35 -7.33
C PRO A 158 -0.44 8.64 -6.09
N LEU A 159 -0.44 7.31 -6.07
CA LEU A 159 -0.90 6.52 -4.92
C LEU A 159 0.15 6.46 -3.81
N LEU A 160 1.43 6.35 -4.17
CA LEU A 160 2.56 6.44 -3.21
C LEU A 160 2.58 7.81 -2.53
N ASP A 161 2.40 8.88 -3.31
CA ASP A 161 2.32 10.25 -2.81
C ASP A 161 1.10 10.44 -1.90
N ALA A 162 -0.04 9.83 -2.23
CA ALA A 162 -1.23 9.86 -1.39
C ALA A 162 -0.98 9.18 -0.03
N GLY A 163 -0.29 8.03 -0.01
CA GLY A 163 0.12 7.35 1.23
C GLY A 163 1.06 8.21 2.08
N LYS A 164 2.05 8.85 1.45
CA LYS A 164 2.94 9.80 2.13
C LYS A 164 2.19 11.02 2.68
N ARG A 165 1.15 11.50 2.00
CA ARG A 165 0.28 12.58 2.48
C ARG A 165 -0.62 12.15 3.64
N LEU A 166 -0.96 10.86 3.77
CA LEU A 166 -1.72 10.34 4.90
C LEU A 166 -0.85 10.20 6.15
N PHE A 167 0.23 9.42 6.05
CA PHE A 167 1.07 9.10 7.21
C PHE A 167 2.06 10.21 7.57
N GLY A 168 2.44 11.03 6.59
CA GLY A 168 3.54 11.98 6.72
C GLY A 168 4.88 11.28 6.53
N THR A 169 5.96 11.95 6.96
CA THR A 169 7.34 11.45 6.90
C THR A 169 7.94 11.36 8.30
N VAL A 170 9.13 10.78 8.42
CA VAL A 170 9.84 10.70 9.72
C VAL A 170 10.01 12.08 10.38
N GLY A 171 10.25 13.13 9.59
CA GLY A 171 10.42 14.51 10.07
C GLY A 171 9.12 15.31 10.19
N GLN A 172 8.05 14.85 9.56
CA GLN A 172 6.75 15.53 9.56
C GLN A 172 5.62 14.50 9.51
N ARG A 173 5.34 13.90 10.68
CA ARG A 173 4.25 12.92 10.85
C ARG A 173 2.89 13.60 10.70
N ARG A 174 1.90 12.86 10.21
CA ARG A 174 0.50 13.30 10.08
C ARG A 174 -0.41 12.35 10.86
N PHE A 175 -1.01 11.37 10.18
CA PHE A 175 -1.77 10.28 10.79
C PHE A 175 -1.01 8.96 10.64
N PRO A 176 0.24 8.84 11.15
CA PRO A 176 1.01 7.63 11.00
C PRO A 176 0.33 6.47 11.73
N LEU A 177 0.91 5.30 11.60
CA LEU A 177 0.44 4.12 12.29
C LEU A 177 0.69 4.24 13.77
N LEU A 178 -0.24 3.72 14.56
CA LEU A 178 -0.08 3.63 16.00
C LEU A 178 1.17 2.78 16.31
N PRO A 179 2.15 3.31 17.06
CA PRO A 179 3.32 2.54 17.45
C PRO A 179 2.94 1.27 18.22
N GLY A 180 3.46 0.12 17.79
CA GLY A 180 3.14 -1.20 18.34
C GLY A 180 1.84 -1.83 17.81
N ALA A 181 1.13 -1.17 16.90
CA ALA A 181 -0.04 -1.75 16.26
C ALA A 181 0.31 -3.03 15.49
N HIS A 182 -0.62 -3.98 15.49
CA HIS A 182 -0.55 -5.15 14.62
C HIS A 182 -1.12 -4.78 13.26
N VAL A 183 -0.30 -4.87 12.23
CA VAL A 183 -0.59 -4.28 10.93
C VAL A 183 -0.48 -5.34 9.85
N ARG A 184 -1.59 -5.61 9.17
CA ARG A 184 -1.60 -6.57 8.08
C ARG A 184 -1.07 -5.92 6.80
N SER A 185 -0.12 -6.60 6.18
CA SER A 185 0.60 -6.08 5.03
C SER A 185 0.82 -7.14 3.97
N ALA A 186 0.54 -6.79 2.72
CA ALA A 186 1.23 -7.48 1.62
C ALA A 186 2.64 -6.89 1.56
N VAL A 187 3.64 -7.76 1.59
CA VAL A 187 5.04 -7.33 1.67
C VAL A 187 5.87 -8.31 0.87
N LYS A 188 6.65 -7.74 -0.04
CA LYS A 188 7.87 -8.34 -0.57
C LYS A 188 9.05 -7.52 -0.07
N SER A 189 10.22 -8.12 0.08
CA SER A 189 11.44 -7.38 0.37
C SER A 189 12.65 -8.16 -0.12
N GLU A 190 13.74 -7.45 -0.39
CA GLU A 190 15.03 -8.01 -0.74
C GLU A 190 16.14 -7.26 0.00
N SER A 191 17.15 -7.98 0.49
CA SER A 191 18.36 -7.39 1.05
C SER A 191 19.61 -7.96 0.40
N VAL A 192 20.58 -7.10 0.11
CA VAL A 192 21.85 -7.53 -0.46
C VAL A 192 23.01 -6.61 -0.07
N LYS A 193 24.20 -7.20 0.15
CA LYS A 193 25.45 -6.47 0.36
C LYS A 193 25.89 -5.82 -0.96
N GLY A 194 26.05 -4.49 -0.94
CA GLY A 194 26.54 -3.74 -2.08
C GLY A 194 28.07 -3.78 -2.23
N PRO A 195 28.61 -3.24 -3.34
CA PRO A 195 27.89 -2.46 -4.36
C PRO A 195 27.11 -3.33 -5.36
N THR A 196 25.82 -3.04 -5.53
CA THR A 196 24.90 -3.76 -6.44
C THR A 196 23.74 -2.85 -6.84
N PHE A 197 22.98 -3.22 -7.87
CA PHE A 197 21.72 -2.57 -8.20
C PHE A 197 20.58 -3.33 -7.51
N ILE A 198 19.86 -2.67 -6.60
CA ILE A 198 18.68 -3.22 -5.94
C ILE A 198 17.45 -2.51 -6.47
N TRP A 199 16.32 -3.20 -6.55
CA TRP A 199 15.09 -2.65 -7.11
C TRP A 199 13.84 -3.24 -6.46
N SER A 200 12.75 -2.54 -6.70
CA SER A 200 11.41 -2.84 -6.22
C SER A 200 10.35 -2.28 -7.17
N ALA A 201 9.40 -3.10 -7.57
CA ALA A 201 8.16 -2.69 -8.22
C ALA A 201 6.88 -3.09 -7.44
N ILE A 202 5.91 -2.17 -7.39
CA ILE A 202 4.54 -2.41 -6.91
C ILE A 202 3.55 -2.01 -8.00
N ALA A 203 2.53 -2.83 -8.21
CA ALA A 203 1.39 -2.51 -9.05
C ALA A 203 0.07 -2.80 -8.31
N LEU A 204 -0.99 -2.13 -8.77
CA LEU A 204 -2.36 -2.34 -8.32
C LEU A 204 -3.24 -2.57 -9.55
N ALA A 205 -3.78 -3.78 -9.67
CA ALA A 205 -4.81 -4.11 -10.64
C ALA A 205 -6.19 -3.89 -10.00
N ILE A 206 -7.00 -3.03 -10.63
CA ILE A 206 -8.36 -2.71 -10.17
C ILE A 206 -9.34 -3.67 -10.84
N ALA A 207 -10.18 -4.32 -10.03
CA ALA A 207 -11.24 -5.19 -10.53
C ALA A 207 -12.30 -4.38 -11.28
N GLU A 208 -12.74 -4.88 -12.44
CA GLU A 208 -13.85 -4.27 -13.20
C GLU A 208 -15.17 -4.33 -12.42
N ASP A 209 -15.42 -5.46 -11.75
CA ASP A 209 -16.54 -5.64 -10.82
C ASP A 209 -16.03 -6.03 -9.43
N ARG A 210 -16.02 -5.05 -8.53
CA ARG A 210 -15.61 -5.23 -7.14
C ARG A 210 -16.58 -6.07 -6.30
N ASN A 211 -17.79 -6.38 -6.79
CA ASN A 211 -18.72 -7.24 -6.06
C ASN A 211 -18.37 -8.73 -6.19
N THR A 212 -17.61 -9.08 -7.22
CA THR A 212 -17.28 -10.47 -7.55
C THR A 212 -15.77 -10.74 -7.55
N ALA A 213 -14.93 -9.71 -7.64
CA ALA A 213 -13.48 -9.82 -7.64
C ALA A 213 -12.80 -8.81 -6.69
N ALA A 214 -11.65 -9.21 -6.14
CA ALA A 214 -10.78 -8.34 -5.37
C ALA A 214 -9.83 -7.57 -6.29
N ASN A 215 -9.45 -6.36 -5.88
CA ASN A 215 -8.27 -5.70 -6.44
C ASN A 215 -7.02 -6.51 -6.03
N LEU A 216 -6.00 -6.52 -6.88
CA LEU A 216 -4.78 -7.27 -6.67
C LEU A 216 -3.58 -6.32 -6.60
N PHE A 217 -2.79 -6.44 -5.54
CA PHE A 217 -1.45 -5.86 -5.48
C PHE A 217 -0.46 -6.89 -6.01
N ILE A 218 0.49 -6.42 -6.83
CA ILE A 218 1.54 -7.25 -7.39
C ILE A 218 2.86 -6.62 -6.98
N GLU A 219 3.70 -7.39 -6.32
CA GLU A 219 4.93 -6.91 -5.67
C GLU A 219 6.11 -7.77 -6.13
N ASP A 220 7.20 -7.11 -6.49
CA ASP A 220 8.43 -7.81 -6.85
C ASP A 220 9.66 -7.02 -6.39
N ALA A 221 10.66 -7.74 -5.89
CA ALA A 221 11.88 -7.17 -5.35
C ALA A 221 13.06 -8.01 -5.79
N GLY A 222 14.19 -7.37 -6.02
CA GLY A 222 15.39 -8.11 -6.38
C GLY A 222 16.62 -7.25 -6.46
N HIS A 223 17.70 -7.89 -6.87
CA HIS A 223 18.96 -7.23 -7.15
C HIS A 223 19.57 -7.76 -8.44
N SER A 224 20.52 -7.01 -8.98
CA SER A 224 21.27 -7.40 -10.17
C SER A 224 22.65 -6.77 -10.18
N THR A 225 23.57 -7.38 -10.91
CA THR A 225 24.94 -6.90 -11.10
C THR A 225 25.06 -5.85 -12.21
N LEU A 226 23.93 -5.33 -12.72
CA LEU A 226 23.89 -4.29 -13.76
C LEU A 226 24.62 -3.01 -13.32
N GLN A 227 25.59 -2.61 -14.12
CA GLN A 227 26.46 -1.47 -13.81
C GLN A 227 26.00 -0.17 -14.47
N SER A 228 25.49 -0.23 -15.70
CA SER A 228 25.09 0.96 -16.47
C SER A 228 23.66 1.40 -16.14
N GLU A 229 23.40 2.71 -16.23
CA GLU A 229 22.05 3.28 -16.07
C GLU A 229 21.12 2.86 -17.22
N GLU A 230 21.66 2.69 -18.42
CA GLU A 230 20.93 2.23 -19.61
C GLU A 230 20.40 0.81 -19.40
N ASP A 231 21.25 -0.14 -18.98
CA ASP A 231 20.83 -1.52 -18.74
C ASP A 231 19.80 -1.60 -17.61
N ARG A 232 19.95 -0.77 -16.57
CA ARG A 232 18.97 -0.69 -15.47
C ARG A 232 17.62 -0.18 -15.95
N THR A 233 17.61 0.82 -16.83
CA THR A 233 16.38 1.37 -17.42
C THR A 233 15.68 0.32 -18.29
N ILE A 234 16.43 -0.38 -19.15
CA ILE A 234 15.89 -1.48 -19.97
C ILE A 234 15.34 -2.61 -19.09
N PHE A 235 16.06 -2.96 -18.02
CA PHE A 235 15.61 -3.96 -17.07
C PHE A 235 14.29 -3.56 -16.40
N LEU A 236 14.18 -2.32 -15.92
CA LEU A 236 12.97 -1.80 -15.27
C LEU A 236 11.80 -1.69 -16.25
N ASP A 237 12.03 -1.28 -17.51
CA ASP A 237 10.98 -1.27 -18.55
C ASP A 237 10.40 -2.66 -18.79
N ARG A 238 11.27 -3.67 -18.88
CA ARG A 238 10.82 -5.06 -19.01
C ARG A 238 10.10 -5.55 -17.76
N LEU A 239 10.57 -5.15 -16.57
CA LEU A 239 9.97 -5.58 -15.29
C LEU A 239 8.50 -5.15 -15.19
N TYR A 240 8.16 -3.88 -15.39
CA TYR A 240 6.76 -3.45 -15.26
C TYR A 240 5.88 -3.99 -16.40
N ARG A 241 6.44 -4.31 -17.57
CA ARG A 241 5.70 -5.03 -18.62
C ARG A 241 5.36 -6.45 -18.19
N ASN A 242 6.32 -7.16 -17.59
CA ASN A 242 6.10 -8.51 -17.07
C ASN A 242 5.08 -8.54 -15.92
N ILE A 243 5.07 -7.50 -15.07
CA ILE A 243 4.06 -7.36 -14.00
C ILE A 243 2.65 -7.18 -14.58
N ALA A 244 2.53 -6.64 -15.79
CA ALA A 244 1.26 -6.44 -16.48
C ALA A 244 0.81 -7.64 -17.33
N GLU A 245 1.62 -8.70 -17.46
CA GLU A 245 1.26 -9.97 -18.13
C GLU A 245 0.32 -10.81 -17.26
#